data_AF-Q4A1S6-F1
#
_entry.id   AF-Q4A1S6-F1
#
_cell.length_a   1.000
_cell.length_b   1.000
_cell.length_c   1.000
_cell.angle_alpha   90.00
_cell.angle_beta   90.00
_cell.angle_gamma   90.00
#
_symmetry.space_group_name_H-M   'P 1'
#
loop_
_entity.id
_entity.type
_entity.pdbx_description
1 polymer ?
#
loop_
_entity_poly.entity_id
_entity_poly.type
_entity_poly.pdbx_seq_one_letter_code
_entity_poly.pdbx_strand_id
1 'polypeptide(L)'
;MKSYVLVCCLVVGAVAYPHEVMHHAVGANRMCKCDAPAGNAETSADREQSHTLDELTHQLHMLQQAYDTGMGRVDDVMEDMDDLSHRIADHEKEHCKKYREFQCGGDHPKCISNLLVCDGDNDCDNGADEARCDVLTEAGSSWTGTVVYDHCTKRRPETMKLSIKSVDTVPFFTTHPKVRGTVLMEKHTKDYSEVINEPVSGYWSSADRSAAMPPDSAGHLGFVCIFHGHDHDTCTGLLTKGKVTDACAEFTFHRD
;
A
#
# COMPACT_ATOMS: atom_id res chain seq x y z
N MET A 1 26.97 -34.14 -51.92
CA MET A 1 25.72 -34.88 -52.14
C MET A 1 24.63 -34.07 -51.45
N LYS A 2 23.94 -33.11 -52.09
CA LYS A 2 22.88 -33.31 -53.12
C LYS A 2 21.97 -34.47 -52.66
N SER A 3 20.70 -34.29 -52.28
CA SER A 3 19.67 -33.59 -53.06
C SER A 3 18.33 -33.53 -52.30
N TYR A 4 17.65 -32.36 -52.26
CA TYR A 4 16.42 -31.98 -53.00
C TYR A 4 15.09 -32.59 -52.45
N VAL A 5 13.92 -31.91 -52.35
CA VAL A 5 13.50 -30.52 -52.53
C VAL A 5 11.97 -30.40 -52.29
N LEU A 6 11.53 -29.21 -51.87
CA LEU A 6 10.27 -28.48 -52.17
C LEU A 6 8.89 -29.15 -52.07
N VAL A 7 7.98 -28.50 -51.33
CA VAL A 7 6.86 -27.65 -51.86
C VAL A 7 6.53 -26.59 -50.76
N CYS A 8 6.96 -25.32 -50.89
CA CYS A 8 6.27 -24.12 -51.43
C CYS A 8 5.36 -23.39 -50.40
N CYS A 9 5.77 -22.26 -49.78
CA CYS A 9 5.57 -20.84 -50.20
C CYS A 9 4.09 -20.50 -50.47
N LEU A 10 3.43 -19.55 -49.79
CA LEU A 10 3.56 -18.07 -49.77
C LEU A 10 2.91 -17.56 -48.44
N VAL A 11 3.30 -16.48 -47.76
CA VAL A 11 3.42 -15.07 -48.19
C VAL A 11 4.45 -14.36 -47.29
N VAL A 12 5.18 -13.43 -47.91
CA VAL A 12 6.34 -12.69 -47.43
C VAL A 12 5.95 -11.29 -46.94
N GLY A 13 6.68 -10.79 -45.93
CA GLY A 13 6.98 -9.37 -45.70
C GLY A 13 6.13 -8.69 -44.61
N ALA A 14 6.65 -7.88 -43.68
CA ALA A 14 7.97 -7.28 -43.50
C ALA A 14 8.05 -6.73 -42.04
N VAL A 15 9.17 -6.90 -41.33
CA VAL A 15 10.10 -5.81 -40.90
C VAL A 15 9.48 -4.83 -39.87
N ALA A 16 9.72 -4.98 -38.56
CA ALA A 16 10.88 -4.52 -37.77
C ALA A 16 10.75 -3.10 -37.14
N TYR A 17 10.94 -3.10 -35.81
CA TYR A 17 11.43 -2.07 -34.88
C TYR A 17 10.55 -0.88 -34.38
N PRO A 18 10.82 -0.42 -33.13
CA PRO A 18 10.06 0.55 -32.34
C PRO A 18 10.64 1.97 -32.45
N HIS A 19 9.92 3.00 -31.96
CA HIS A 19 10.48 4.12 -31.15
C HIS A 19 9.44 5.22 -30.83
N GLU A 20 9.66 5.85 -29.66
CA GLU A 20 9.45 7.27 -29.33
C GLU A 20 8.04 7.87 -29.15
N VAL A 21 7.75 8.16 -27.87
CA VAL A 21 6.96 9.31 -27.44
C VAL A 21 7.72 10.58 -27.86
N MET A 22 7.21 11.28 -28.87
CA MET A 22 7.73 12.57 -29.28
C MET A 22 6.66 13.65 -29.05
N HIS A 23 6.88 14.48 -28.04
CA HIS A 23 6.21 15.77 -27.92
C HIS A 23 6.53 16.62 -29.16
N HIS A 24 5.53 16.91 -29.97
CA HIS A 24 5.59 17.98 -30.96
C HIS A 24 4.52 19.02 -30.68
N ALA A 25 4.96 20.15 -30.13
CA ALA A 25 4.28 21.41 -30.23
C ALA A 25 4.24 21.85 -31.70
N VAL A 26 3.05 21.94 -32.30
CA VAL A 26 2.80 22.81 -33.45
C VAL A 26 1.37 23.30 -33.37
N GLY A 27 1.22 24.59 -33.07
CA GLY A 27 0.07 25.35 -33.53
C GLY A 27 -0.01 25.27 -35.04
N ALA A 28 -0.96 24.51 -35.54
CA ALA A 28 -1.49 24.64 -36.89
C ALA A 28 -2.89 24.05 -36.84
N ASN A 29 -3.85 24.91 -37.09
CA ASN A 29 -5.29 24.66 -37.16
C ASN A 29 -5.58 23.58 -38.23
N ARG A 30 -5.38 22.30 -37.92
CA ARG A 30 -5.86 21.18 -38.73
C ARG A 30 -7.28 20.90 -38.31
N MET A 31 -8.18 21.68 -38.90
CA MET A 31 -9.60 21.39 -38.98
C MET A 31 -9.78 19.94 -39.43
N CYS A 32 -10.44 19.11 -38.63
CA CYS A 32 -10.87 17.79 -39.07
C CYS A 32 -11.76 17.98 -40.30
N LYS A 33 -11.25 17.59 -41.48
CA LYS A 33 -12.02 17.58 -42.72
C LYS A 33 -12.89 16.33 -42.72
N CYS A 34 -14.17 16.52 -42.43
CA CYS A 34 -15.20 15.55 -42.79
C CYS A 34 -15.39 15.66 -44.31
N ASP A 35 -14.74 14.80 -45.09
CA ASP A 35 -15.01 14.70 -46.52
C ASP A 35 -16.38 14.02 -46.72
N ALA A 36 -17.45 14.82 -46.66
CA ALA A 36 -18.79 14.40 -47.04
C ALA A 36 -18.94 14.48 -48.58
N PRO A 37 -19.47 13.45 -49.25
CA PRO A 37 -19.78 13.55 -50.68
C PRO A 37 -20.87 14.62 -50.89
N ALA A 38 -20.68 15.43 -51.93
CA ALA A 38 -21.54 16.55 -52.27
C ALA A 38 -22.99 16.10 -52.46
N GLY A 39 -23.88 16.66 -51.63
CA GLY A 39 -25.34 16.49 -51.73
C GLY A 39 -25.93 15.73 -50.54
N ASN A 40 -25.93 16.37 -49.38
CA ASN A 40 -27.07 16.46 -48.46
C ASN A 40 -26.72 17.56 -47.46
N ALA A 41 -27.52 18.62 -47.41
CA ALA A 41 -27.53 19.47 -46.22
C ALA A 41 -27.75 18.53 -45.04
N GLU A 42 -26.89 18.57 -44.01
CA GLU A 42 -27.15 17.88 -42.74
C GLU A 42 -28.62 18.11 -42.42
N THR A 43 -29.42 17.06 -42.51
CA THR A 43 -30.86 17.22 -42.38
C THR A 43 -31.12 17.70 -40.96
N SER A 44 -32.19 18.45 -40.74
CA SER A 44 -32.54 18.88 -39.38
C SER A 44 -32.57 17.71 -38.39
N ALA A 45 -32.91 16.52 -38.88
CA ALA A 45 -32.87 15.25 -38.15
C ALA A 45 -31.44 14.81 -37.74
N ASP A 46 -30.42 14.98 -38.58
CA ASP A 46 -29.03 14.60 -38.25
C ASP A 46 -28.44 15.51 -37.16
N ARG A 47 -28.75 16.82 -37.20
CA ARG A 47 -28.39 17.77 -36.13
C ARG A 47 -29.08 17.44 -34.82
N GLU A 48 -30.38 17.14 -34.88
CA GLU A 48 -31.19 16.79 -33.71
C GLU A 48 -30.70 15.48 -33.06
N GLN A 49 -30.30 14.49 -33.88
CA GLN A 49 -29.66 13.26 -33.41
C GLN A 49 -28.29 13.51 -32.76
N SER A 50 -27.45 14.39 -33.30
CA SER A 50 -26.17 14.76 -32.68
C SER A 50 -26.35 15.46 -31.33
N HIS A 51 -27.34 16.34 -31.21
CA HIS A 51 -27.67 17.00 -29.94
C HIS A 51 -28.17 16.00 -28.89
N THR A 52 -28.98 15.02 -29.31
CA THR A 52 -29.47 13.95 -28.43
C THR A 52 -28.32 13.06 -27.95
N LEU A 53 -27.33 12.79 -28.82
CA LEU A 53 -26.13 12.02 -28.48
C LEU A 53 -25.24 12.76 -27.46
N ASP A 54 -25.03 14.07 -27.64
CA ASP A 54 -24.31 14.90 -26.69
C ASP A 54 -25.02 14.93 -25.32
N GLU A 55 -26.35 15.06 -25.33
CA GLU A 55 -27.16 15.05 -24.11
C GLU A 55 -27.06 13.71 -23.36
N LEU A 56 -27.19 12.59 -24.07
CA LEU A 56 -27.02 11.24 -23.50
C LEU A 56 -25.60 11.02 -22.97
N THR A 57 -24.58 11.52 -23.67
CA THR A 57 -23.18 11.42 -23.24
C THR A 57 -22.96 12.19 -21.93
N HIS A 58 -23.52 13.41 -21.83
CA HIS A 58 -23.49 14.20 -20.61
C HIS A 58 -24.22 13.48 -19.47
N GLN A 59 -25.42 12.93 -19.71
CA GLN A 59 -26.17 12.18 -18.70
C GLN A 59 -25.39 10.96 -18.19
N LEU A 60 -24.70 10.24 -19.08
CA LEU A 60 -23.86 9.09 -18.71
C LEU A 60 -22.66 9.53 -17.85
N HIS A 61 -21.98 10.63 -18.22
CA HIS A 61 -20.89 11.18 -17.41
C HIS A 61 -21.35 11.60 -16.01
N MET A 62 -22.51 12.26 -15.91
CA MET A 62 -23.05 12.66 -14.61
C MET A 62 -23.43 11.45 -13.74
N LEU A 63 -23.97 10.39 -14.36
CA LEU A 63 -24.29 9.15 -13.67
C LEU A 63 -23.02 8.44 -13.19
N GLN A 64 -21.99 8.36 -14.04
CA GLN A 64 -20.68 7.80 -13.70
C GLN A 64 -20.08 8.52 -12.50
N GLN A 65 -20.05 9.86 -12.52
CA GLN A 65 -19.52 10.66 -11.42
C GLN A 65 -20.30 10.46 -10.12
N ALA A 66 -21.63 10.38 -10.20
CA ALA A 66 -22.48 10.11 -9.04
C ALA A 66 -22.23 8.69 -8.49
N TYR A 67 -22.01 7.71 -9.35
CA TYR A 67 -21.63 6.36 -8.96
C TYR A 67 -20.26 6.34 -8.28
N ASP A 68 -19.24 6.95 -8.89
CA ASP A 68 -17.88 7.01 -8.34
C ASP A 68 -17.86 7.72 -6.96
N THR A 69 -18.60 8.82 -6.84
CA THR A 69 -18.74 9.55 -5.57
C THR A 69 -19.50 8.72 -4.53
N GLY A 70 -20.55 8.01 -4.95
CA GLY A 70 -21.31 7.11 -4.09
C GLY A 70 -20.47 5.94 -3.60
N MET A 71 -19.69 5.33 -4.49
CA MET A 71 -18.78 4.23 -4.17
C MET A 71 -17.69 4.68 -3.21
N GLY A 72 -17.04 5.83 -3.43
CA GLY A 72 -16.03 6.35 -2.50
C GLY A 72 -16.57 6.53 -1.08
N ARG A 73 -17.81 7.03 -0.93
CA ARG A 73 -18.45 7.15 0.39
C ARG A 73 -18.78 5.80 1.03
N VAL A 74 -19.05 4.78 0.22
CA VAL A 74 -19.27 3.42 0.72
C VAL A 74 -17.94 2.83 1.17
N ASP A 75 -16.86 3.04 0.42
CA ASP A 75 -15.51 2.60 0.76
C ASP A 75 -15.05 3.25 2.09
N ASP A 76 -15.22 4.56 2.26
CA ASP A 76 -14.92 5.28 3.52
C ASP A 76 -15.68 4.67 4.71
N VAL A 77 -16.99 4.40 4.55
CA VAL A 77 -17.82 3.83 5.62
C VAL A 77 -17.43 2.38 5.93
N MET A 78 -17.03 1.60 4.91
CA MET A 78 -16.55 0.24 5.11
C MET A 78 -15.21 0.24 5.87
N GLU A 79 -14.32 1.18 5.59
CA GLU A 79 -13.07 1.39 6.30
C GLU A 79 -13.31 1.72 7.79
N ASP A 80 -14.20 2.69 8.06
CA ASP A 80 -14.59 3.09 9.42
C ASP A 80 -15.23 1.93 10.21
N MET A 81 -16.11 1.16 9.56
CA MET A 81 -16.79 0.02 10.21
C MET A 81 -15.79 -1.06 10.61
N ASP A 82 -14.75 -1.27 9.81
CA ASP A 82 -13.76 -2.28 10.11
C ASP A 82 -12.71 -1.79 11.15
N ASP A 83 -12.36 -0.49 11.17
CA ASP A 83 -11.60 0.08 12.30
C ASP A 83 -12.34 -0.16 13.63
N LEU A 84 -13.64 0.09 13.66
CA LEU A 84 -14.45 -0.13 14.85
C LEU A 84 -14.52 -1.62 15.24
N SER A 85 -14.66 -2.52 14.25
CA SER A 85 -14.58 -3.97 14.45
C SER A 85 -13.26 -4.37 15.10
N HIS A 86 -12.13 -3.88 14.59
CA HIS A 86 -10.80 -4.14 15.14
C HIS A 86 -10.66 -3.66 16.59
N ARG A 87 -11.17 -2.47 16.91
CA ARG A 87 -11.15 -1.95 18.29
C ARG A 87 -11.97 -2.80 19.25
N ILE A 88 -13.12 -3.32 18.82
CA ILE A 88 -13.93 -4.24 19.61
C ILE A 88 -13.19 -5.56 19.83
N ALA A 89 -12.59 -6.13 18.79
CA ALA A 89 -11.82 -7.38 18.89
C ALA A 89 -10.66 -7.29 19.89
N ASP A 90 -9.99 -6.13 19.96
CA ASP A 90 -8.93 -5.89 20.94
C ASP A 90 -9.41 -5.89 22.40
N HIS A 91 -10.68 -5.53 22.61
CA HIS A 91 -11.35 -5.50 23.91
C HIS A 91 -12.02 -6.84 24.27
N GLU A 92 -12.37 -7.68 23.30
CA GLU A 92 -13.05 -8.97 23.49
C GLU A 92 -12.11 -10.17 23.76
N LYS A 93 -10.87 -9.95 24.21
CA LYS A 93 -9.89 -11.03 24.45
C LYS A 93 -10.48 -12.21 25.24
N GLU A 94 -10.59 -13.40 24.63
CA GLU A 94 -9.59 -14.48 24.73
C GLU A 94 -10.06 -15.77 24.03
N HIS A 95 -9.52 -16.08 22.84
CA HIS A 95 -9.50 -17.47 22.35
C HIS A 95 -8.14 -17.94 21.83
N CYS A 96 -7.22 -17.04 21.45
CA CYS A 96 -5.89 -17.39 20.93
C CYS A 96 -4.76 -16.81 21.80
N LYS A 97 -3.61 -17.51 21.85
CA LYS A 97 -2.42 -17.05 22.56
C LYS A 97 -1.81 -15.83 21.88
N LYS A 98 -1.82 -14.69 22.57
CA LYS A 98 -1.23 -13.42 22.10
C LYS A 98 0.22 -13.61 21.60
N TYR A 99 0.55 -12.99 20.46
CA TYR A 99 1.86 -13.01 19.80
C TYR A 99 2.34 -14.37 19.28
N ARG A 100 1.50 -15.42 19.32
CA ARG A 100 1.87 -16.76 18.84
C ARG A 100 0.82 -17.36 17.93
N GLU A 101 -0.43 -16.98 18.14
CA GLU A 101 -1.57 -17.48 17.42
C GLU A 101 -2.38 -16.34 16.81
N PHE A 102 -2.80 -16.54 15.57
CA PHE A 102 -3.67 -15.66 14.80
C PHE A 102 -5.10 -16.20 14.86
N GLN A 103 -6.08 -15.30 15.01
CA GLN A 103 -7.50 -15.64 15.07
C GLN A 103 -8.11 -15.48 13.68
N CYS A 104 -8.52 -16.59 13.06
CA CYS A 104 -9.19 -16.60 11.77
C CYS A 104 -10.53 -15.84 11.77
N GLY A 105 -11.14 -15.65 12.95
CA GLY A 105 -12.44 -14.99 13.09
C GLY A 105 -13.59 -15.86 12.55
N GLY A 106 -14.68 -15.21 12.13
CA GLY A 106 -15.88 -15.86 11.61
C GLY A 106 -16.72 -16.61 12.67
N ASP A 107 -17.71 -17.36 12.20
CA ASP A 107 -18.66 -18.10 13.06
C ASP A 107 -18.00 -19.29 13.81
N HIS A 108 -16.84 -19.73 13.32
CA HIS A 108 -16.05 -20.83 13.89
C HIS A 108 -14.61 -20.34 14.15
N PRO A 109 -14.37 -19.64 15.28
CA PRO A 109 -13.07 -19.08 15.58
C PRO A 109 -12.02 -20.19 15.71
N LYS A 110 -10.98 -20.10 14.88
CA LYS A 110 -9.85 -21.03 14.82
C LYS A 110 -8.57 -20.24 15.07
N CYS A 111 -7.72 -20.81 15.92
CA CYS A 111 -6.40 -20.26 16.19
C CYS A 111 -5.36 -21.04 15.39
N ILE A 112 -4.64 -20.35 14.51
CA ILE A 112 -3.50 -20.89 13.77
C ILE A 112 -2.20 -20.25 14.26
N SER A 113 -1.04 -20.79 13.91
CA SER A 113 0.23 -20.16 14.29
C SER A 113 0.46 -18.88 13.50
N ASN A 114 1.05 -17.85 14.12
CA ASN A 114 1.48 -16.63 13.41
C ASN A 114 2.44 -16.90 12.24
N LEU A 115 3.11 -18.06 12.22
CA LEU A 115 4.00 -18.48 11.13
C LEU A 115 3.25 -18.89 9.85
N LEU A 116 1.95 -19.20 9.97
CA LEU A 116 1.09 -19.64 8.88
C LEU A 116 0.30 -18.48 8.26
N VAL A 117 0.46 -17.26 8.78
CA VAL A 117 -0.20 -16.09 8.19
C VAL A 117 0.63 -15.63 6.99
N CYS A 118 0.00 -15.45 5.84
CA CYS A 118 0.66 -14.98 4.62
C CYS A 118 1.85 -15.86 4.20
N ASP A 119 1.75 -17.16 4.41
CA ASP A 119 2.76 -18.12 3.98
C ASP A 119 2.48 -18.69 2.57
N GLY A 120 1.30 -18.37 2.02
CA GLY A 120 0.85 -18.75 0.69
C GLY A 120 -0.09 -19.95 0.66
N ASP A 121 -0.31 -20.61 1.81
CA ASP A 121 -1.27 -21.69 1.97
C ASP A 121 -2.47 -21.21 2.79
N ASN A 122 -3.67 -21.67 2.43
CA ASN A 122 -4.90 -21.28 3.13
C ASN A 122 -5.13 -22.21 4.33
N ASP A 123 -4.77 -21.77 5.53
CA ASP A 123 -4.92 -22.48 6.80
C ASP A 123 -6.20 -22.13 7.56
N CYS A 124 -6.78 -20.94 7.35
CA CYS A 124 -8.08 -20.60 7.91
C CYS A 124 -9.23 -21.13 7.02
N ASP A 125 -10.30 -21.66 7.61
CA ASP A 125 -11.41 -22.20 6.81
C ASP A 125 -12.11 -21.11 5.95
N ASN A 126 -11.94 -19.83 6.31
CA ASN A 126 -12.41 -18.65 5.59
C ASN A 126 -11.33 -17.92 4.76
N GLY A 127 -10.07 -18.39 4.76
CA GLY A 127 -8.94 -17.73 4.08
C GLY A 127 -8.50 -16.39 4.66
N ALA A 128 -8.87 -16.07 5.90
CA ALA A 128 -8.53 -14.79 6.53
C ALA A 128 -7.01 -14.56 6.73
N ASP A 129 -6.26 -15.64 6.89
CA ASP A 129 -4.80 -15.67 7.00
C ASP A 129 -4.07 -15.24 5.73
N GLU A 130 -4.68 -15.45 4.56
CA GLU A 130 -4.11 -15.10 3.25
C GLU A 130 -4.76 -13.85 2.61
N ALA A 131 -5.73 -13.23 3.29
CA ALA A 131 -6.48 -12.11 2.74
C ALA A 131 -5.73 -10.76 2.82
N ARG A 132 -4.77 -10.62 3.74
CA ARG A 132 -4.17 -9.32 4.09
C ARG A 132 -2.65 -9.41 4.30
N CYS A 133 -1.94 -9.55 3.19
CA CYS A 133 -0.49 -9.81 3.18
C CYS A 133 0.37 -8.62 2.75
N ASP A 134 -0.23 -7.43 2.67
CA ASP A 134 0.46 -6.21 2.28
C ASP A 134 1.46 -5.77 3.35
N VAL A 135 2.65 -5.39 2.90
CA VAL A 135 3.68 -4.82 3.77
C VAL A 135 3.50 -3.31 3.79
N LEU A 136 2.89 -2.79 4.86
CA LEU A 136 2.55 -1.37 4.96
C LEU A 136 3.79 -0.46 5.06
N THR A 137 4.96 -1.04 5.35
CA THR A 137 6.26 -0.35 5.43
C THR A 137 7.06 -0.50 4.14
N GLU A 138 6.52 -0.04 3.01
CA GLU A 138 7.16 -0.16 1.70
C GLU A 138 8.55 0.52 1.63
N ALA A 139 9.42 0.01 0.74
CA ALA A 139 10.72 0.59 0.51
C ALA A 139 10.59 2.03 -0.02
N GLY A 140 11.27 2.98 0.62
CA GLY A 140 11.19 4.40 0.32
C GLY A 140 10.15 5.16 1.14
N SER A 141 9.26 4.49 1.89
CA SER A 141 8.31 5.17 2.76
C SER A 141 9.00 5.94 3.88
N SER A 142 8.47 7.13 4.19
CA SER A 142 8.88 7.96 5.32
C SER A 142 7.70 8.23 6.23
N TRP A 143 7.99 8.29 7.53
CA TRP A 143 6.99 8.39 8.58
C TRP A 143 7.46 9.36 9.63
N THR A 144 6.60 10.29 10.03
CA THR A 144 6.87 11.24 11.11
C THR A 144 6.06 10.87 12.35
N GLY A 145 6.77 10.58 13.44
CA GLY A 145 6.26 10.21 14.74
C GLY A 145 6.28 11.36 15.73
N THR A 146 5.15 11.63 16.37
CA THR A 146 5.02 12.60 17.49
C THR A 146 4.96 11.88 18.82
N VAL A 147 5.65 12.40 19.83
CA VAL A 147 5.73 11.77 21.16
C VAL A 147 4.38 11.76 21.90
N VAL A 148 3.99 10.60 22.44
CA VAL A 148 2.88 10.45 23.39
C VAL A 148 3.43 10.46 24.81
N TYR A 149 4.39 9.55 25.09
CA TYR A 149 5.15 9.53 26.34
C TYR A 149 6.57 9.00 26.11
N ASP A 150 7.51 9.42 26.96
CA ASP A 150 8.88 8.90 26.92
C ASP A 150 9.55 8.93 28.29
N HIS A 151 9.85 7.74 28.80
CA HIS A 151 10.50 7.53 30.10
C HIS A 151 11.91 6.92 29.97
N CYS A 152 12.38 6.63 28.75
CA CYS A 152 13.57 5.81 28.57
C CYS A 152 14.58 6.33 27.55
N THR A 153 14.17 7.14 26.57
CA THR A 153 15.17 7.78 25.74
C THR A 153 15.86 8.86 26.56
N LYS A 154 17.19 8.95 26.42
CA LYS A 154 17.98 9.98 27.10
C LYS A 154 17.67 11.38 26.57
N ARG A 155 17.23 11.47 25.32
CA ARG A 155 17.11 12.73 24.57
C ARG A 155 15.72 13.36 24.63
N ARG A 156 14.69 12.53 24.84
CA ARG A 156 13.27 12.91 24.83
C ARG A 156 12.91 13.77 23.62
N PRO A 157 13.03 13.21 22.40
CA PRO A 157 12.69 13.94 21.18
C PRO A 157 11.20 14.22 21.13
N GLU A 158 10.81 15.40 20.59
CA GLU A 158 9.40 15.72 20.31
C GLU A 158 8.92 14.96 19.06
N THR A 159 9.82 14.82 18.08
CA THR A 159 9.56 14.17 16.80
C THR A 159 10.62 13.15 16.45
N MET A 160 10.23 12.03 15.85
CA MET A 160 11.13 11.04 15.26
C MET A 160 10.68 10.75 13.83
N LYS A 161 11.61 10.66 12.87
CA LYS A 161 11.28 10.23 11.52
C LYS A 161 11.82 8.84 11.27
N LEU A 162 11.00 7.95 10.72
CA LEU A 162 11.40 6.62 10.27
C LEU A 162 11.40 6.62 8.75
N SER A 163 12.52 6.26 8.15
CA SER A 163 12.64 6.08 6.70
C SER A 163 12.96 4.62 6.38
N ILE A 164 12.12 3.97 5.60
CA ILE A 164 12.33 2.59 5.17
C ILE A 164 13.20 2.60 3.91
N LYS A 165 14.31 1.87 3.96
CA LYS A 165 15.27 1.76 2.86
C LYS A 165 15.00 0.57 1.96
N SER A 166 14.69 -0.59 2.55
CA SER A 166 14.44 -1.82 1.79
C SER A 166 13.52 -2.75 2.56
N VAL A 167 12.73 -3.51 1.80
CA VAL A 167 11.94 -4.65 2.26
C VAL A 167 12.32 -5.84 1.41
N ASP A 168 12.95 -6.84 2.01
CA ASP A 168 13.43 -8.03 1.32
C ASP A 168 12.58 -9.24 1.75
N THR A 169 11.80 -9.81 0.84
CA THR A 169 11.06 -11.07 1.05
C THR A 169 11.82 -12.24 0.45
N VAL A 170 11.81 -13.39 1.12
CA VAL A 170 12.33 -14.64 0.55
C VAL A 170 11.16 -15.50 0.06
N PRO A 171 11.23 -16.12 -1.13
CA PRO A 171 10.07 -16.80 -1.73
C PRO A 171 9.48 -17.95 -0.93
N PHE A 172 10.26 -18.56 -0.04
CA PHE A 172 9.84 -19.70 0.79
C PHE A 172 9.44 -19.27 2.21
N PHE A 173 9.50 -17.97 2.53
CA PHE A 173 9.12 -17.45 3.84
C PHE A 173 8.65 -15.99 3.70
N THR A 174 7.40 -15.84 3.28
CA THR A 174 6.73 -14.57 3.00
C THR A 174 6.11 -13.92 4.25
N THR A 175 5.91 -14.68 5.33
CA THR A 175 5.34 -14.21 6.60
C THR A 175 6.17 -13.14 7.31
N HIS A 176 7.50 -13.18 7.16
CA HIS A 176 8.40 -12.22 7.80
C HIS A 176 9.39 -11.56 6.83
N PRO A 177 8.92 -10.63 5.97
CA PRO A 177 9.77 -9.76 5.15
C PRO A 177 10.82 -9.05 6.01
N LYS A 178 12.07 -9.02 5.56
CA LYS A 178 13.14 -8.29 6.26
C LYS A 178 13.07 -6.81 5.93
N VAL A 179 12.94 -5.97 6.95
CA VAL A 179 12.83 -4.52 6.80
C VAL A 179 14.14 -3.86 7.24
N ARG A 180 14.67 -2.95 6.43
CA ARG A 180 15.80 -2.08 6.80
C ARG A 180 15.40 -0.64 6.62
N GLY A 181 15.84 0.21 7.53
CA GLY A 181 15.52 1.62 7.52
C GLY A 181 16.53 2.47 8.27
N THR A 182 16.15 3.70 8.54
CA THR A 182 16.92 4.64 9.35
C THR A 182 15.94 5.45 10.18
N VAL A 183 16.23 5.56 11.47
CA VAL A 183 15.51 6.43 12.39
C VAL A 183 16.30 7.72 12.52
N LEU A 184 15.64 8.82 12.16
CA LEU A 184 16.13 10.17 12.33
C LEU A 184 15.50 10.78 13.59
N MET A 185 16.33 11.31 14.48
CA MET A 185 15.84 12.09 15.62
C MET A 185 16.38 13.51 15.50
N GLU A 186 15.48 14.48 15.41
CA GLU A 186 15.81 15.90 15.36
C GLU A 186 15.50 16.50 16.73
N LYS A 187 16.48 17.18 17.31
CA LYS A 187 16.30 17.94 18.54
C LYS A 187 16.64 19.39 18.27
N HIS A 188 15.64 20.25 18.31
CA HIS A 188 15.82 21.69 18.27
C HIS A 188 15.90 22.23 19.69
N THR A 189 17.00 22.90 20.01
CA THR A 189 17.12 23.72 21.22
C THR A 189 17.34 25.18 20.82
N LYS A 190 17.27 26.10 21.78
CA LYS A 190 17.51 27.55 21.52
C LYS A 190 18.90 27.82 20.95
N ASP A 191 19.87 26.96 21.26
CA ASP A 191 21.29 27.21 20.99
C ASP A 191 21.86 26.31 19.88
N TYR A 192 21.27 25.14 19.64
CA TYR A 192 21.72 24.21 18.60
C TYR A 192 20.61 23.26 18.13
N SER A 193 20.78 22.70 16.94
CA SER A 193 20.00 21.57 16.45
C SER A 193 20.90 20.34 16.37
N GLU A 194 20.52 19.24 17.03
CA GLU A 194 21.19 17.94 16.93
C GLU A 194 20.35 17.03 16.05
N VAL A 195 21.00 16.34 15.11
CA VAL A 195 20.36 15.38 14.21
C VAL A 195 21.10 14.06 14.30
N ILE A 196 20.37 12.99 14.55
CA ILE A 196 20.92 11.64 14.70
C ILE A 196 20.30 10.75 13.65
N ASN A 197 21.12 10.00 12.94
CA ASN A 197 20.73 9.05 11.91
C ASN A 197 21.16 7.65 12.33
N GLU A 198 20.25 6.86 12.90
CA GLU A 198 20.55 5.49 13.31
C GLU A 198 20.00 4.48 12.30
N PRO A 199 20.84 3.63 11.69
CA PRO A 199 20.36 2.54 10.85
C PRO A 199 19.66 1.49 11.72
N VAL A 200 18.52 1.02 11.25
CA VAL A 200 17.71 0.01 11.95
C VAL A 200 17.43 -1.16 11.01
N SER A 201 17.42 -2.37 11.57
CA SER A 201 17.08 -3.58 10.84
C SER A 201 16.12 -4.43 11.65
N GLY A 202 15.13 -4.99 10.99
CA GLY A 202 14.09 -5.77 11.61
C GLY A 202 13.36 -6.62 10.59
N TYR A 203 12.11 -6.93 10.92
CA TYR A 203 11.21 -7.69 10.07
C TYR A 203 9.79 -7.14 10.18
N TRP A 204 9.01 -7.36 9.14
CA TRP A 204 7.56 -7.22 9.16
C TRP A 204 6.96 -8.50 9.74
N SER A 205 5.94 -8.39 10.59
CA SER A 205 5.11 -9.51 11.04
C SER A 205 3.75 -9.35 10.38
N SER A 206 3.41 -10.22 9.43
CA SER A 206 2.11 -10.19 8.76
C SER A 206 0.97 -10.50 9.74
N ALA A 207 1.17 -11.45 10.65
CA ALA A 207 0.18 -11.83 11.66
C ALA A 207 -0.20 -10.69 12.62
N ASP A 208 0.80 -9.91 13.07
CA ASP A 208 0.58 -8.82 14.02
C ASP A 208 0.46 -7.45 13.35
N ARG A 209 0.52 -7.39 12.00
CA ARG A 209 0.62 -6.16 11.19
C ARG A 209 1.57 -5.14 11.80
N SER A 210 2.82 -5.56 12.02
CA SER A 210 3.79 -4.70 12.70
C SER A 210 5.19 -4.81 12.13
N ALA A 211 5.88 -3.67 12.07
CA ALA A 211 7.30 -3.60 11.78
C ALA A 211 8.09 -3.67 13.09
N ALA A 212 8.78 -4.78 13.33
CA ALA A 212 9.55 -5.03 14.54
C ALA A 212 11.06 -4.92 14.25
N MET A 213 11.70 -3.93 14.86
CA MET A 213 13.13 -3.68 14.81
C MET A 213 13.72 -3.96 16.20
N PRO A 214 14.23 -5.18 16.45
CA PRO A 214 14.73 -5.55 17.76
C PRO A 214 15.95 -4.72 18.15
N PRO A 215 16.23 -4.62 19.46
CA PRO A 215 17.44 -3.95 19.95
C PRO A 215 18.69 -4.63 19.38
N ASP A 216 19.69 -3.83 19.01
CA ASP A 216 20.94 -4.35 18.48
C ASP A 216 21.94 -4.70 19.60
N SER A 217 23.10 -5.26 19.22
CA SER A 217 24.17 -5.59 20.15
C SER A 217 24.82 -4.38 20.83
N ALA A 218 24.58 -3.16 20.32
CA ALA A 218 25.07 -1.93 20.93
C ALA A 218 24.18 -1.45 22.09
N GLY A 219 23.08 -2.17 22.36
CA GLY A 219 22.16 -1.86 23.46
C GLY A 219 21.19 -0.73 23.11
N HIS A 220 20.96 -0.48 21.81
CA HIS A 220 19.88 0.40 21.38
C HIS A 220 18.51 -0.17 21.79
N LEU A 221 17.51 0.70 21.94
CA LEU A 221 16.15 0.29 22.25
C LEU A 221 15.54 -0.44 21.05
N GLY A 222 14.70 -1.45 21.32
CA GLY A 222 13.88 -2.04 20.26
C GLY A 222 12.79 -1.05 19.85
N PHE A 223 12.42 -1.05 18.58
CA PHE A 223 11.34 -0.23 18.04
C PHE A 223 10.32 -1.13 17.35
N VAL A 224 9.03 -0.95 17.66
CA VAL A 224 7.94 -1.68 17.04
C VAL A 224 6.88 -0.69 16.58
N CYS A 225 6.49 -0.73 15.32
CA CYS A 225 5.43 0.09 14.74
C CYS A 225 4.24 -0.83 14.43
N ILE A 226 3.15 -0.66 15.17
CA ILE A 226 1.94 -1.49 15.10
C ILE A 226 0.88 -0.76 14.29
N PHE A 227 0.37 -1.41 13.25
CA PHE A 227 -0.71 -0.89 12.43
C PHE A 227 -2.03 -1.45 12.96
N HIS A 228 -2.95 -0.55 13.29
CA HIS A 228 -4.28 -0.90 13.78
C HIS A 228 -5.27 -0.78 12.63
N GLY A 229 -6.34 -1.58 12.64
CA GLY A 229 -7.48 -1.33 11.76
C GLY A 229 -7.17 -1.41 10.26
N HIS A 230 -7.82 -0.55 9.49
CA HIS A 230 -7.55 -0.35 8.06
C HIS A 230 -6.63 0.82 7.76
N ASP A 231 -6.27 1.60 8.78
CA ASP A 231 -5.38 2.74 8.57
C ASP A 231 -3.99 2.24 8.16
N HIS A 232 -3.62 2.55 6.91
CA HIS A 232 -2.34 2.21 6.32
C HIS A 232 -1.31 3.35 6.46
N ASP A 233 -1.74 4.51 6.96
CA ASP A 233 -0.94 5.73 7.06
C ASP A 233 -0.62 6.14 8.49
N THR A 234 -1.23 5.48 9.48
CA THR A 234 -0.90 5.67 10.90
C THR A 234 -0.37 4.39 11.55
N CYS A 235 0.66 4.51 12.38
CA CYS A 235 1.10 3.42 13.25
C CYS A 235 1.44 3.86 14.66
N THR A 236 1.21 2.97 15.62
CA THR A 236 1.61 3.13 17.02
C THR A 236 3.05 2.63 17.18
N GLY A 237 3.99 3.55 17.33
CA GLY A 237 5.41 3.27 17.52
C GLY A 237 5.77 3.13 19.00
N LEU A 238 6.20 1.93 19.41
CA LEU A 238 6.64 1.60 20.76
C LEU A 238 8.14 1.40 20.82
N LEU A 239 8.80 2.07 21.77
CA LEU A 239 10.21 1.80 22.12
C LEU A 239 10.28 0.87 23.32
N THR A 240 11.04 -0.22 23.19
CA THR A 240 11.02 -1.36 24.12
C THR A 240 12.41 -1.71 24.64
N LYS A 241 12.47 -2.19 25.90
CA LYS A 241 13.69 -2.73 26.52
C LYS A 241 13.57 -4.25 26.64
N GLY A 242 13.85 -4.98 25.56
CA GLY A 242 13.86 -6.44 25.56
C GLY A 242 12.58 -7.08 25.02
N LYS A 243 11.47 -7.02 25.77
CA LYS A 243 10.17 -7.55 25.31
C LYS A 243 9.28 -6.44 24.77
N VAL A 244 8.43 -6.77 23.78
CA VAL A 244 7.45 -5.82 23.21
C VAL A 244 6.48 -5.27 24.26
N THR A 245 6.13 -6.08 25.27
CA THR A 245 5.24 -5.68 26.37
C THR A 245 5.85 -4.65 27.32
N ASP A 246 7.18 -4.50 27.30
CA ASP A 246 7.91 -3.62 28.20
C ASP A 246 8.27 -2.32 27.46
N ALA A 247 7.24 -1.71 26.85
CA ALA A 247 7.35 -0.43 26.17
C ALA A 247 7.59 0.69 27.19
N CYS A 248 8.56 1.54 26.90
CA CYS A 248 8.99 2.62 27.80
C CYS A 248 8.83 4.01 27.18
N ALA A 249 8.55 4.07 25.88
CA ALA A 249 8.11 5.27 25.18
C ALA A 249 7.15 4.89 24.04
N GLU A 250 6.27 5.82 23.67
CA GLU A 250 5.26 5.66 22.63
C GLU A 250 5.18 6.93 21.78
N PHE A 251 5.03 6.72 20.48
CA PHE A 251 4.96 7.74 19.46
C PHE A 251 3.87 7.37 18.46
N THR A 252 3.09 8.35 18.02
CA THR A 252 2.12 8.16 16.93
C THR A 252 2.77 8.59 15.63
N PHE A 253 3.00 7.64 14.73
CA PHE A 253 3.60 7.87 13.42
C PHE A 253 2.52 8.04 12.36
N HIS A 254 2.74 9.02 11.49
CA HIS A 254 1.95 9.23 10.28
C HIS A 254 2.88 9.17 9.06
N ARG A 255 2.38 8.62 7.96
CA ARG A 255 3.09 8.61 6.67
C ARG A 255 3.26 10.04 6.15
N ASP A 256 4.44 10.35 5.63
CA ASP A 256 4.76 11.64 4.99
C ASP A 256 4.30 11.73 3.53
#